data_AF-A0A1F5ZBU0-F1
#
_entry.id   AF-A0A1F5ZBU0-F1
#
_cell.length_a   1.000
_cell.length_b   1.000
_cell.length_c   1.000
_cell.angle_alpha   90.00
_cell.angle_beta   90.00
_cell.angle_gamma   90.00
#
_symmetry.space_group_name_H-M   'P 1'
#
loop_
_entity.id
_entity.type
_entity.pdbx_description
1 polymer ?
#
loop_
_entity_poly.entity_id
_entity_poly.type
_entity_poly.pdbx_seq_one_letter_code
_entity_poly.pdbx_strand_id
1 'polypeptide(L)'
;MAVSVICGYLYEKLDYVRQILFYGEDEKLKSSVDDYFIYFPRGWQRTEADLILDVTKEYDTKVAAMKSHKSQKKDADWTLKNFQKFLKEEYFQVFHK
;
A
#
# COMPACT_ATOMS: atom_id res chain seq x y z
N MET A 1 5.51 3.85 9.11
CA MET A 1 6.29 5.11 9.28
C MET A 1 7.81 4.89 9.28
N ALA A 2 8.38 4.02 10.12
CA ALA A 2 9.84 3.84 10.17
C ALA A 2 10.49 3.51 8.81
N VAL A 3 9.95 2.52 8.08
CA VAL A 3 10.46 2.13 6.76
C VAL A 3 10.39 3.28 5.77
N SER A 4 9.26 4.00 5.69
CA SER A 4 9.08 5.13 4.76
C SER A 4 10.10 6.26 4.98
N VAL A 5 10.40 6.59 6.25
CA VAL A 5 11.41 7.61 6.59
C VAL A 5 12.82 7.15 6.22
N ILE A 6 13.15 5.89 6.51
CA ILE A 6 14.46 5.32 6.14
C ILE A 6 14.61 5.29 4.62
N CYS A 7 13.62 4.80 3.89
CA CYS A 7 13.63 4.78 2.42
C CYS A 7 13.75 6.19 1.85
N GLY A 8 13.02 7.17 2.39
CA GLY A 8 13.14 8.57 1.98
C GLY A 8 14.56 9.13 2.22
N TYR A 9 15.16 8.87 3.39
CA TYR A 9 16.54 9.27 3.66
C TYR A 9 17.53 8.61 2.70
N LEU A 10 17.39 7.31 2.45
CA LEU A 10 18.25 6.58 1.51
C LEU A 10 18.08 7.08 0.09
N TYR A 11 16.85 7.36 -0.34
CA TYR A 11 16.56 7.98 -1.63
C TYR A 11 17.34 9.28 -1.77
N GLU A 12 17.31 10.16 -0.78
CA GLU A 12 18.06 11.41 -0.79
C GLU A 12 19.59 11.20 -0.83
N LYS A 13 20.11 10.20 -0.13
CA LYS A 13 21.57 9.99 0.03
C LYS A 13 22.23 9.15 -1.06
N LEU A 14 21.48 8.36 -1.81
CA LEU A 14 22.04 7.43 -2.79
C LEU A 14 21.79 7.96 -4.22
N ASP A 15 22.83 8.42 -4.89
CA ASP A 15 22.73 9.04 -6.21
C ASP A 15 22.29 8.07 -7.32
N TYR A 16 22.48 6.76 -7.12
CA TYR A 16 22.03 5.76 -8.08
C TYR A 16 20.52 5.49 -8.03
N VAL A 17 19.83 5.93 -6.96
CA VAL A 17 18.38 5.76 -6.83
C VAL A 17 17.68 6.92 -7.55
N ARG A 18 17.03 6.62 -8.67
CA ARG A 18 16.42 7.62 -9.56
C ARG A 18 14.96 7.97 -9.23
N GLN A 19 14.29 7.08 -8.49
CA GLN A 19 12.91 7.29 -8.09
C GLN A 19 12.58 6.57 -6.78
N ILE A 20 11.61 7.10 -6.05
CA ILE A 20 10.98 6.44 -4.90
C ILE A 20 9.46 6.47 -5.08
N LEU A 21 8.82 5.37 -4.72
CA LEU A 21 7.38 5.18 -4.80
C LEU A 21 6.81 5.11 -3.38
N PHE A 22 5.97 6.07 -3.02
CA PHE A 22 5.22 6.03 -1.75
C PHE A 22 3.85 5.41 -1.99
N TYR A 23 3.62 4.24 -1.40
CA TYR A 23 2.31 3.58 -1.45
C TYR A 23 1.25 4.35 -0.67
N GLY A 24 0.07 4.49 -1.25
CA GLY A 24 -1.15 4.99 -0.61
C GLY A 24 -2.31 4.02 -0.80
N GLU A 25 -3.23 4.01 0.17
CA GLU A 25 -4.50 3.28 0.04
C GLU A 25 -5.49 4.07 -0.82
N ASP A 26 -6.41 3.39 -1.53
CA ASP A 26 -7.56 4.04 -2.17
C ASP A 26 -8.46 4.69 -1.10
N GLU A 27 -8.95 5.91 -1.34
CA GLU A 27 -9.89 6.60 -0.46
C GLU A 27 -11.12 5.73 -0.11
N LYS A 28 -11.58 4.89 -1.04
CA LYS A 28 -12.69 3.95 -0.85
C LYS A 28 -12.40 2.85 0.17
N LEU A 29 -11.14 2.58 0.48
CA LEU A 29 -10.79 1.65 1.55
C LEU A 29 -11.26 2.20 2.91
N LYS A 30 -11.18 3.52 3.10
CA LYS A 30 -11.50 4.16 4.38
C LYS A 30 -12.95 3.92 4.82
N SER A 31 -13.91 3.98 3.89
CA SER A 31 -15.33 3.75 4.20
C SER A 31 -15.62 2.33 4.71
N SER A 32 -14.65 1.43 4.61
CA SER A 32 -14.75 0.06 5.12
C SER A 32 -14.21 -0.07 6.56
N VAL A 33 -13.68 1.01 7.15
CA VAL A 33 -13.01 1.04 8.47
C VAL A 33 -13.54 2.20 9.34
N ASP A 34 -14.77 2.64 9.11
CA ASP A 34 -15.35 3.91 9.60
C ASP A 34 -15.44 4.12 11.13
N ASP A 35 -15.02 3.16 11.96
CA ASP A 35 -15.07 3.27 13.43
C ASP A 35 -13.81 2.71 14.12
N TYR A 36 -12.63 3.05 13.58
CA TYR A 36 -11.36 2.67 14.23
C TYR A 36 -10.94 3.74 15.25
N PHE A 37 -10.57 3.28 16.45
CA PHE A 37 -10.20 4.13 17.58
C PHE A 37 -8.92 4.96 17.38
N ILE A 38 -8.17 4.70 16.29
CA ILE A 38 -6.98 5.45 15.89
C ILE A 38 -7.29 6.21 14.61
N TYR A 39 -6.87 7.47 14.54
CA TYR A 39 -6.94 8.27 13.33
C TYR A 39 -6.33 7.52 12.14
N PHE A 40 -7.17 7.24 11.14
CA PHE A 40 -6.77 6.70 9.86
C PHE A 40 -6.79 7.82 8.82
N PRO A 41 -5.64 8.20 8.23
CA PRO A 41 -5.59 9.27 7.23
C PRO A 41 -6.47 8.91 6.03
N ARG A 42 -6.94 9.92 5.29
CA ARG A 42 -7.68 9.64 4.06
C ARG A 42 -6.77 8.88 3.08
N GLY A 43 -7.33 7.87 2.44
CA GLY A 43 -6.73 7.29 1.25
C GLY A 43 -6.74 8.31 0.10
N TRP A 44 -6.10 7.94 -1.00
CA TRP A 44 -5.93 8.80 -2.15
C TRP A 44 -7.05 8.60 -3.16
N GLN A 45 -7.42 9.70 -3.80
CA GLN A 45 -8.22 9.63 -5.01
C GLN A 45 -7.36 9.14 -6.17
N ARG A 46 -8.00 8.50 -7.14
CA ARG A 46 -7.32 8.06 -8.37
C ARG A 46 -6.56 9.19 -9.07
N THR A 47 -7.08 10.40 -9.00
CA THR A 47 -6.49 11.62 -9.58
C THR A 47 -5.32 12.19 -8.77
N GLU A 48 -5.11 11.73 -7.53
CA GLU A 48 -4.02 12.15 -6.65
C GLU A 48 -2.80 11.21 -6.72
N ALA A 49 -2.93 10.06 -7.37
CA ALA A 49 -1.83 9.12 -7.57
C ALA A 49 -1.09 9.43 -8.88
N ASP A 50 0.24 9.48 -8.82
CA ASP A 50 1.09 9.63 -10.00
C ASP A 50 1.18 8.32 -10.80
N LEU A 51 1.05 7.19 -10.11
CA LEU A 51 1.09 5.85 -10.69
C LEU A 51 0.06 4.94 -10.05
N ILE A 52 -0.65 4.18 -10.89
CA ILE A 52 -1.56 3.12 -10.46
C ILE A 52 -1.17 1.84 -11.18
N LEU A 53 -0.82 0.82 -10.41
CA LEU A 53 -0.44 -0.49 -10.92
C LEU A 53 -1.63 -1.45 -10.82
N ASP A 54 -2.05 -2.01 -11.95
CA ASP A 54 -2.93 -3.18 -11.97
C ASP A 54 -2.10 -4.43 -11.68
N VAL A 55 -2.31 -5.00 -10.50
CA VAL A 55 -1.62 -6.21 -10.00
C VAL A 55 -2.53 -7.45 -10.06
N THR A 56 -3.56 -7.44 -10.92
CA THR A 56 -4.50 -8.57 -11.04
C THR A 56 -3.79 -9.88 -11.41
N LYS A 57 -2.74 -9.82 -12.23
CA LYS A 57 -1.97 -11.02 -12.65
C LYS A 57 -1.17 -11.60 -11.50
N GLU A 58 -0.65 -10.75 -10.61
CA GLU A 58 0.17 -11.11 -9.47
C GLU A 58 -0.65 -11.32 -8.19
N TYR A 59 -1.96 -11.12 -8.25
CA TYR A 59 -2.87 -11.16 -7.10
C TYR A 59 -2.71 -12.44 -6.27
N ASP A 60 -2.70 -13.60 -6.92
CA ASP A 60 -2.57 -14.89 -6.21
C ASP A 60 -1.21 -15.03 -5.52
N THR A 61 -0.14 -14.51 -6.12
CA THR A 61 1.19 -14.46 -5.51
C THR A 61 1.17 -13.57 -4.26
N LYS A 62 0.51 -12.41 -4.32
CA LYS A 62 0.31 -11.51 -3.19
C LYS A 62 -0.50 -12.18 -2.06
N VAL A 63 -1.56 -12.92 -2.41
CA VAL A 63 -2.35 -13.71 -1.44
C VAL A 63 -1.47 -14.77 -0.75
N ALA A 64 -0.66 -15.50 -1.52
CA ALA A 64 0.26 -16.51 -0.97
C ALA A 64 1.31 -15.88 -0.05
N ALA A 65 1.87 -14.72 -0.43
CA ALA A 65 2.80 -13.96 0.39
C ALA A 65 2.14 -13.55 1.71
N MET A 66 0.95 -12.95 1.69
CA MET A 66 0.20 -12.58 2.90
C MET A 66 -0.06 -13.78 3.81
N LYS A 67 -0.50 -14.93 3.25
CA LYS A 67 -0.75 -16.16 4.02
C LYS A 67 0.49 -16.80 4.62
N SER A 68 1.68 -16.45 4.13
CA SER A 68 2.96 -16.95 4.66
C SER A 68 3.35 -16.29 6.00
N HIS A 69 2.76 -15.14 6.34
CA HIS A 69 3.01 -14.44 7.61
C HIS A 69 2.29 -15.11 8.79
N LYS A 70 2.91 -16.14 9.37
CA LYS A 70 2.32 -16.95 10.45
C LYS A 70 1.83 -16.13 11.66
N SER A 71 2.58 -15.11 12.07
CA SER A 71 2.23 -14.25 13.22
C SER A 71 1.11 -13.25 12.93
N GLN A 72 0.83 -12.97 11.65
CA GLN A 72 -0.20 -12.02 11.19
C GLN A 72 -1.34 -12.72 10.44
N LYS A 73 -1.52 -14.02 10.68
CA LYS A 73 -2.51 -14.83 9.97
C LYS A 73 -3.92 -14.25 10.09
N LYS A 74 -4.32 -13.85 11.31
CA LYS A 74 -5.65 -13.27 11.56
C LYS A 74 -5.86 -11.98 10.77
N ASP A 75 -4.82 -11.16 10.68
CA ASP A 75 -4.86 -9.90 9.93
C ASP A 75 -4.94 -10.17 8.44
N ALA A 76 -4.15 -11.12 7.92
CA ALA A 76 -4.19 -11.54 6.52
C ALA A 76 -5.57 -12.08 6.13
N ASP A 77 -6.16 -12.95 6.95
CA ASP A 77 -7.49 -13.52 6.71
C ASP A 77 -8.57 -12.44 6.72
N TRP A 78 -8.50 -11.49 7.67
CA TRP A 78 -9.42 -10.36 7.74
C TRP A 78 -9.27 -9.41 6.54
N THR A 79 -8.04 -9.06 6.18
CA THR A 79 -7.74 -8.21 5.01
C THR A 79 -8.24 -8.85 3.71
N LEU A 80 -7.98 -10.14 3.51
CA LEU A 80 -8.46 -10.86 2.33
C LEU A 80 -9.99 -10.93 2.28
N LYS A 81 -10.66 -11.07 3.42
CA LYS A 81 -12.12 -11.11 3.50
C LYS A 81 -12.76 -9.74 3.18
N ASN A 82 -12.18 -8.65 3.68
CA ASN A 82 -12.82 -7.33 3.63
C ASN A 82 -12.33 -6.46 2.46
N PHE A 83 -11.11 -6.68 1.95
CA PHE A 83 -10.47 -5.77 1.01
C PHE A 83 -10.03 -6.40 -0.31
N GLN A 84 -10.45 -7.63 -0.60
CA GLN A 84 -10.09 -8.33 -1.84
C GLN A 84 -10.27 -7.49 -3.11
N LYS A 85 -11.31 -6.65 -3.18
CA LYS A 85 -11.56 -5.79 -4.34
C LYS A 85 -10.55 -4.66 -4.51
N PHE A 86 -9.98 -4.17 -3.41
CA PHE A 86 -9.03 -3.04 -3.40
C PHE A 86 -7.58 -3.49 -3.57
N LEU A 87 -7.30 -4.80 -3.44
CA LEU A 87 -5.94 -5.34 -3.50
C LEU A 87 -5.40 -5.57 -4.92
N LYS A 88 -6.19 -5.27 -5.96
CA LYS A 88 -5.84 -5.45 -7.38
C LYS A 88 -5.27 -4.21 -8.04
N GLU A 89 -5.45 -3.04 -7.42
CA GLU A 89 -4.80 -1.81 -7.85
C GLU A 89 -3.94 -1.28 -6.70
N GLU A 90 -2.75 -0.80 -7.01
CA GLU A 90 -1.84 -0.18 -6.05
C GLU A 90 -1.52 1.25 -6.47
N TYR A 91 -1.67 2.19 -5.54
CA TYR A 91 -1.56 3.63 -5.80
C TYR A 91 -0.24 4.17 -5.24
N PHE A 92 0.48 4.97 -6.04
CA PHE A 92 1.80 5.49 -5.67
C PHE A 92 1.98 6.96 -6.04
N GLN A 93 2.63 7.70 -5.14
CA GLN A 93 3.22 9.01 -5.42
C GLN A 93 4.65 8.74 -5.82
N VAL A 94 5.06 9.33 -6.93
CA VAL A 94 6.34 9.04 -7.54
C VAL A 94 7.19 10.30 -7.47
N PHE A 95 8.31 10.20 -6.77
CA PHE A 95 9.31 11.25 -6.74
C PHE A 95 10.49 10.82 -7.61
N HIS A 96 10.96 11.75 -8.44
CA HIS A 96 12.10 11.58 -9.33
C HIS A 96 13.25 12.50 -8.93
N LYS A 97 14.48 12.04 -9.19
CA LYS A 97 15.73 12.82 -9.09
C LYS A 97 16.25 13.19 -10.47
#